data_AF-A0A8H5GE17-F1
#
_entry.id   AF-A0A8H5GE17-F1
#
_cell.length_a   1.000
_cell.length_b   1.000
_cell.length_c   1.000
_cell.angle_alpha   90.00
_cell.angle_beta   90.00
_cell.angle_gamma   90.00
#
_symmetry.space_group_name_H-M   'P 1'
#
loop_
_entity.id
_entity.type
_entity.pdbx_description
1 polymer ?
#
loop_
_entity_poly.entity_id
_entity_poly.type
_entity_poly.pdbx_seq_one_letter_code
_entity_poly.pdbx_strand_id
1 'polypeptide(L)'
;MACRTTYHEGVIHKCKPRSPVTLHHLIALWKALDFSIPFHVAVWAVAVITFWACRCLGETTIPLEAKFDPKFHITNETACRHFQQLDGTHAISFHLPWTKMTHGNGANIIVSGLINNLEDICGLKALALHLNVNKDVPKSYSLFRYMAEQGNPQHMVKNKFLELCFDIWTRECICDILGHSFRISSVIHLLSLGLALEYVAAVGGWMSLVFLLYWRRIVEIVPVAIHKAMELKKVKKAIEDYHKKLSISNAMIENVASGLSCTLNDFLDD
;
A
#
# COMPACT_ATOMS: atom_id res chain seq x y z
N MET A 1 -38.90 11.61 -17.92
CA MET A 1 -38.12 10.55 -17.27
C MET A 1 -37.74 11.03 -15.87
N ALA A 2 -38.36 10.46 -14.85
CA ALA A 2 -38.14 10.86 -13.46
C ALA A 2 -36.87 10.18 -12.90
N CYS A 3 -35.94 10.99 -12.40
CA CYS A 3 -34.76 10.54 -11.67
C CYS A 3 -35.21 9.93 -10.34
N ARG A 4 -35.11 8.60 -10.19
CA ARG A 4 -35.31 7.93 -8.91
C ARG A 4 -34.05 8.11 -8.06
N THR A 5 -34.06 9.10 -7.17
CA THR A 5 -33.10 9.19 -6.07
C THR A 5 -33.49 8.17 -5.00
N THR A 6 -32.86 7.00 -4.99
CA THR A 6 -32.99 6.06 -3.87
C THR A 6 -31.98 6.42 -2.79
N TYR A 7 -32.39 7.27 -1.84
CA TYR A 7 -31.77 7.31 -0.52
C TYR A 7 -32.07 5.97 0.16
N HIS A 8 -31.08 5.09 0.21
CA HIS A 8 -31.15 3.94 1.10
C HIS A 8 -30.74 4.40 2.50
N GLU A 9 -31.66 4.33 3.46
CA GLU A 9 -31.34 4.47 4.88
C GLU A 9 -30.20 3.51 5.24
N GLY A 10 -29.16 4.04 5.87
CA GLY A 10 -27.96 3.28 6.21
C GLY A 10 -28.30 2.12 7.15
N VAL A 11 -28.06 0.89 6.69
CA VAL A 11 -28.16 -0.31 7.53
C VAL A 11 -27.24 -0.13 8.74
N ILE A 12 -27.79 -0.27 9.95
CA ILE A 12 -26.98 -0.31 11.18
C ILE A 12 -26.05 -1.53 11.08
N HIS A 13 -24.74 -1.27 10.94
CA HIS A 13 -23.76 -2.35 10.83
C HIS A 13 -23.65 -3.09 12.16
N LYS A 14 -24.01 -4.38 12.17
CA LYS A 14 -23.97 -5.25 13.36
C LYS A 14 -22.56 -5.67 13.82
N CYS A 15 -21.50 -5.41 13.06
CA CYS A 15 -20.14 -5.82 13.43
C CYS A 15 -19.46 -4.76 14.31
N LYS A 16 -18.86 -5.20 15.44
CA LYS A 16 -17.97 -4.35 16.25
C LYS A 16 -16.85 -3.76 15.37
N PRO A 17 -16.51 -2.47 15.54
CA PRO A 17 -15.33 -1.88 14.89
C PRO A 17 -14.08 -2.71 15.21
N ARG A 18 -13.27 -2.99 14.19
CA ARG A 18 -12.03 -3.76 14.34
C ARG A 18 -10.84 -2.82 14.44
N SER A 19 -9.90 -3.11 15.33
CA SER A 19 -8.67 -2.33 15.46
C SER A 19 -7.82 -2.42 14.19
N PRO A 20 -7.19 -1.32 13.77
CA PRO A 20 -6.31 -1.30 12.61
C PRO A 20 -4.93 -1.90 12.94
N VAL A 21 -4.31 -2.54 11.96
CA VAL A 21 -2.85 -2.71 11.87
C VAL A 21 -2.21 -1.35 11.66
N THR A 22 -1.56 -0.77 12.64
CA THR A 22 -0.83 0.50 12.48
C THR A 22 0.61 0.28 12.02
N LEU A 23 1.33 1.35 11.67
CA LEU A 23 2.78 1.28 11.43
C LEU A 23 3.54 0.70 12.62
N HIS A 24 3.06 0.95 13.85
CA HIS A 24 3.67 0.38 15.06
C HIS A 24 3.63 -1.15 15.05
N HIS A 25 2.56 -1.76 14.54
CA HIS A 25 2.46 -3.21 14.39
C HIS A 25 3.43 -3.76 13.34
N LEU A 26 3.61 -3.05 12.21
CA LEU A 26 4.60 -3.42 11.21
C LEU A 26 6.03 -3.31 11.75
N ILE A 27 6.33 -2.25 12.51
CA ILE A 27 7.65 -2.06 13.13
C ILE A 27 7.91 -3.14 14.20
N ALA A 28 6.91 -3.47 15.03
CA ALA A 28 7.04 -4.54 16.01
C ALA A 28 7.28 -5.89 15.34
N LEU A 29 6.55 -6.16 14.24
CA LEU A 29 6.75 -7.36 13.43
C LEU A 29 8.17 -7.39 12.83
N TRP A 30 8.63 -6.31 12.19
CA TRP A 30 9.98 -6.21 11.63
C TRP A 30 11.07 -6.51 12.66
N LYS A 31 10.93 -5.98 13.88
CA LYS A 31 11.91 -6.17 14.97
C LYS A 31 11.94 -7.59 15.53
N ALA A 32 10.80 -8.28 15.51
CA ALA A 32 10.66 -9.61 16.10
C ALA A 32 10.96 -10.75 15.12
N LEU A 33 10.85 -10.51 13.81
CA LEU A 33 11.09 -11.53 12.80
C LEU A 33 12.58 -11.80 12.60
N ASP A 34 12.94 -13.08 12.60
CA ASP A 34 14.26 -13.55 12.18
C ASP A 34 14.29 -13.76 10.65
N PHE A 35 14.99 -12.87 9.92
CA PHE A 35 15.11 -12.92 8.45
C PHE A 35 16.03 -14.03 7.91
N SER A 36 16.68 -14.80 8.78
CA SER A 36 17.35 -16.06 8.38
C SER A 36 16.33 -17.18 8.10
N ILE A 37 15.11 -17.06 8.63
CA ILE A 37 14.06 -18.07 8.51
C ILE A 37 13.17 -17.74 7.28
N PRO A 38 13.11 -18.60 6.25
CA PRO A 38 12.37 -18.30 5.02
C PRO A 38 10.88 -18.03 5.23
N PHE A 39 10.27 -18.71 6.21
CA PHE A 39 8.88 -18.47 6.62
C PHE A 39 8.66 -17.03 7.14
N HIS A 40 9.55 -16.53 8.00
CA HIS A 40 9.47 -15.18 8.55
C HIS A 40 9.61 -14.12 7.45
N VAL A 41 10.52 -14.33 6.50
CA VAL A 41 10.67 -13.45 5.33
C VAL A 41 9.36 -13.40 4.53
N ALA A 42 8.70 -14.54 4.31
CA ALA A 42 7.42 -14.60 3.61
C ALA A 42 6.30 -13.92 4.39
N VAL A 43 6.24 -14.07 5.72
CA VAL A 43 5.29 -13.36 6.59
C VAL A 43 5.50 -11.85 6.46
N TRP A 44 6.75 -11.39 6.50
CA TRP A 44 7.06 -9.98 6.34
C TRP A 44 6.57 -9.42 5.01
N ALA A 45 6.88 -10.10 3.90
CA ALA A 45 6.45 -9.69 2.57
C ALA A 45 4.91 -9.61 2.47
N VAL A 46 4.18 -10.60 3.02
CA VAL A 46 2.71 -10.56 3.06
C VAL A 46 2.22 -9.37 3.87
N ALA A 47 2.73 -9.14 5.08
CA ALA A 47 2.26 -8.08 5.95
C ALA A 47 2.40 -6.70 5.28
N VAL A 48 3.60 -6.41 4.74
CA VAL A 48 3.91 -5.13 4.12
C VAL A 48 3.16 -4.94 2.82
N ILE A 49 3.11 -5.94 1.93
CA ILE A 49 2.41 -5.81 0.66
C ILE A 49 0.90 -5.67 0.87
N THR A 50 0.32 -6.47 1.76
CA THR A 50 -1.11 -6.37 2.08
C THR A 50 -1.45 -5.00 2.63
N PHE A 51 -0.58 -4.46 3.49
CA PHE A 51 -0.73 -3.12 4.05
C PHE A 51 -0.61 -2.02 2.99
N TRP A 52 0.46 -1.97 2.19
CA TRP A 52 0.63 -0.85 1.24
C TRP A 52 -0.28 -0.92 0.02
N ALA A 53 -0.65 -2.12 -0.43
CA ALA A 53 -1.51 -2.30 -1.58
C ALA A 53 -3.02 -2.34 -1.24
N CYS A 54 -3.42 -1.99 -0.01
CA CYS A 54 -4.81 -2.00 0.46
C CYS A 54 -5.54 -3.34 0.20
N ARG A 55 -4.84 -4.47 0.32
CA ARG A 55 -5.42 -5.78 -0.01
C ARG A 55 -6.11 -6.42 1.18
N CYS A 56 -7.12 -7.24 0.89
CA CYS A 56 -7.62 -8.18 1.87
C CYS A 56 -6.56 -9.27 2.08
N LEU A 57 -6.38 -9.74 3.32
CA LEU A 57 -5.38 -10.79 3.59
C LEU A 57 -5.62 -12.08 2.78
N GLY A 58 -6.87 -12.41 2.45
CA GLY A 58 -7.20 -13.56 1.60
C GLY A 58 -6.82 -13.41 0.12
N GLU A 59 -6.38 -12.22 -0.31
CA GLU A 59 -5.86 -11.98 -1.67
C GLU A 59 -4.35 -12.20 -1.73
N THR A 60 -3.66 -12.21 -0.58
CA THR A 60 -2.21 -12.36 -0.44
C THR A 60 -1.81 -13.62 0.33
N THR A 61 -2.78 -14.42 0.77
CA THR A 61 -2.59 -15.70 1.46
C THR A 61 -3.59 -16.71 0.94
N ILE A 62 -3.37 -17.99 1.24
CA ILE A 62 -4.30 -19.06 0.90
C ILE A 62 -5.05 -19.56 2.14
N PRO A 63 -6.27 -20.11 2.01
CA PRO A 63 -7.03 -20.57 3.17
C PRO A 63 -6.41 -21.81 3.82
N LEU A 64 -5.92 -22.76 3.03
CA LEU A 64 -5.30 -24.03 3.44
C LEU A 64 -4.36 -24.52 2.33
N GLU A 65 -3.30 -25.27 2.65
CA GLU A 65 -2.34 -25.83 1.66
C GLU A 65 -3.08 -26.55 0.51
N ALA A 66 -3.98 -27.48 0.84
CA ALA A 66 -4.75 -28.26 -0.14
C ALA A 66 -5.82 -27.46 -0.92
N LYS A 67 -5.99 -26.17 -0.62
CA LYS A 67 -6.94 -25.27 -1.28
C LYS A 67 -6.24 -24.26 -2.18
N PHE A 68 -4.94 -24.38 -2.37
CA PHE A 68 -4.26 -23.63 -3.41
C PHE A 68 -4.84 -23.98 -4.79
N ASP A 69 -5.08 -22.94 -5.58
CA ASP A 69 -5.57 -23.03 -6.94
C ASP A 69 -5.10 -21.76 -7.68
N PRO A 70 -4.32 -21.88 -8.77
CA PRO A 70 -3.81 -20.73 -9.53
C PRO A 70 -4.92 -19.89 -10.18
N LYS A 71 -6.16 -20.39 -10.27
CA LYS A 71 -7.33 -19.60 -10.71
C LYS A 71 -7.73 -18.53 -9.71
N PHE A 72 -7.44 -18.74 -8.42
CA PHE A 72 -7.85 -17.84 -7.35
C PHE A 72 -6.67 -17.18 -6.64
N HIS A 73 -5.48 -17.77 -6.73
CA HIS A 73 -4.31 -17.35 -5.97
C HIS A 73 -3.14 -17.00 -6.90
N ILE A 74 -2.41 -15.95 -6.54
CA ILE A 74 -1.25 -15.48 -7.30
C ILE A 74 -0.15 -16.54 -7.22
N THR A 75 0.42 -16.91 -8.37
CA THR A 75 1.59 -17.79 -8.47
C THR A 75 2.88 -16.97 -8.57
N ASN A 76 4.03 -17.57 -8.27
CA ASN A 76 5.32 -16.93 -8.51
C ASN A 76 5.73 -16.90 -10.00
N GLU A 77 4.99 -17.58 -10.87
CA GLU A 77 5.14 -17.43 -12.33
C GLU A 77 4.55 -16.12 -12.84
N THR A 78 3.75 -15.43 -12.02
CA THR A 78 3.09 -14.19 -12.40
C THR A 78 4.10 -13.14 -12.83
N ALA A 79 3.96 -12.66 -14.05
CA ALA A 79 4.82 -11.60 -14.58
C ALA A 79 4.65 -10.32 -13.75
N CYS A 80 5.78 -9.77 -13.33
CA CYS A 80 5.83 -8.47 -12.68
C CYS A 80 6.14 -7.38 -13.71
N ARG A 81 5.41 -6.27 -13.65
CA ARG A 81 5.70 -5.06 -14.42
C ARG A 81 6.40 -4.07 -13.50
N HIS A 82 7.55 -3.59 -13.93
CA HIS A 82 8.32 -2.58 -13.20
C HIS A 82 8.04 -1.21 -13.78
N PHE A 83 7.88 -0.22 -12.91
CA PHE A 83 7.68 1.17 -13.25
C PHE A 83 8.79 1.97 -12.59
N GLN A 84 9.39 2.87 -13.37
CA GLN A 84 10.33 3.86 -12.89
C GLN A 84 9.82 5.22 -13.37
N GLN A 85 9.57 6.12 -12.43
CA GLN A 85 9.17 7.49 -12.71
C GLN A 85 10.40 8.41 -12.75
N LEU A 86 10.25 9.57 -13.39
CA LEU A 86 11.32 10.56 -13.56
C LEU A 86 11.84 11.14 -12.24
N ASP A 87 11.02 11.10 -11.19
CA ASP A 87 11.37 11.53 -9.83
C ASP A 87 12.14 10.45 -9.03
N GLY A 88 12.48 9.32 -9.65
CA GLY A 88 13.15 8.21 -8.99
C GLY A 88 12.21 7.26 -8.25
N THR A 89 10.89 7.48 -8.31
CA THR A 89 9.91 6.56 -7.73
C THR A 89 9.90 5.24 -8.50
N HIS A 90 10.12 4.15 -7.78
CA HIS A 90 10.01 2.80 -8.33
C HIS A 90 8.70 2.17 -7.86
N ALA A 91 8.05 1.40 -8.73
CA ALA A 91 6.92 0.59 -8.36
C ALA A 91 6.96 -0.75 -9.12
N ILE A 92 6.28 -1.75 -8.56
CA ILE A 92 6.05 -3.03 -9.21
C ILE A 92 4.55 -3.29 -9.23
N SER A 93 4.05 -3.87 -10.31
CA SER A 93 2.70 -4.42 -10.34
C SER A 93 2.67 -5.86 -10.79
N PHE A 94 1.76 -6.63 -10.21
CA PHE A 94 1.50 -8.01 -10.57
C PHE A 94 0.00 -8.30 -10.49
N HIS A 95 -0.43 -9.26 -11.29
CA HIS A 95 -1.85 -9.55 -11.47
C HIS A 95 -2.35 -10.57 -10.45
N LEU A 96 -3.42 -10.20 -9.74
CA LEU A 96 -4.22 -11.08 -8.90
C LEU A 96 -5.33 -11.69 -9.75
N PRO A 97 -5.38 -13.02 -9.93
CA PRO A 97 -6.31 -13.65 -10.87
C PRO A 97 -7.78 -13.55 -10.47
N TRP A 98 -8.08 -13.36 -9.18
CA TRP A 98 -9.45 -13.29 -8.70
C TRP A 98 -9.65 -12.27 -7.59
N THR A 99 -10.72 -11.49 -7.68
CA THR A 99 -11.25 -10.72 -6.54
C THR A 99 -12.75 -10.88 -6.44
N LYS A 100 -13.32 -10.60 -5.26
CA LYS A 100 -14.77 -10.59 -5.07
C LYS A 100 -15.50 -9.60 -6.00
N MET A 101 -14.83 -8.51 -6.39
CA MET A 101 -15.44 -7.43 -7.16
C MET A 101 -15.35 -7.64 -8.66
N THR A 102 -14.27 -8.24 -9.13
CA THR A 102 -13.95 -8.39 -10.56
C THR A 102 -13.97 -9.84 -11.03
N HIS A 103 -14.15 -10.80 -10.12
CA HIS A 103 -14.12 -12.24 -10.39
C HIS A 103 -12.84 -12.60 -11.17
N GLY A 104 -12.95 -13.42 -12.22
CA GLY A 104 -11.82 -13.87 -13.03
C GLY A 104 -11.13 -12.78 -13.87
N ASN A 105 -11.67 -11.55 -13.92
CA ASN A 105 -10.93 -10.42 -14.50
C ASN A 105 -9.80 -9.96 -13.58
N GLY A 106 -9.80 -10.40 -12.31
CA GLY A 106 -8.72 -10.13 -11.39
C GLY A 106 -8.52 -8.65 -11.07
N ALA A 107 -7.37 -8.32 -10.51
CA ALA A 107 -6.96 -6.95 -10.26
C ALA A 107 -5.45 -6.84 -10.27
N ASN A 108 -4.89 -5.67 -10.55
CA ASN A 108 -3.46 -5.46 -10.36
C ASN A 108 -3.19 -5.01 -8.92
N ILE A 109 -2.22 -5.66 -8.30
CA ILE A 109 -1.60 -5.20 -7.05
C ILE A 109 -0.45 -4.29 -7.47
N ILE A 110 -0.42 -3.07 -6.95
CA ILE A 110 0.66 -2.10 -7.17
C ILE A 110 1.35 -1.90 -5.83
N VAL A 111 2.67 -2.06 -5.82
CA VAL A 111 3.52 -1.82 -4.66
C VAL A 111 4.53 -0.74 -5.06
N SER A 112 4.44 0.42 -4.42
CA SER A 112 5.37 1.52 -4.63
C SER A 112 6.51 1.46 -3.61
N GLY A 113 7.70 1.87 -4.03
CA GLY A 113 8.83 2.09 -3.13
C GLY A 113 8.54 3.25 -2.19
N LEU A 114 8.88 3.07 -0.92
CA LEU A 114 8.88 4.18 0.04
C LEU A 114 10.22 4.90 -0.06
N ILE A 115 10.14 6.22 -0.13
CA ILE A 115 11.28 7.13 -0.04
C ILE A 115 11.23 7.71 1.39
N ASN A 116 12.37 7.85 2.08
CA ASN A 116 12.57 8.36 3.46
C ASN A 116 12.63 7.30 4.58
N ASN A 117 12.61 7.73 5.86
CA ASN A 117 12.82 6.97 7.11
C ASN A 117 11.94 5.73 7.36
N LEU A 118 11.14 5.30 6.38
CA LEU A 118 10.31 4.09 6.42
C LEU A 118 10.88 2.98 5.50
N GLU A 119 12.16 3.05 5.16
CA GLU A 119 12.81 2.07 4.29
C GLU A 119 12.68 0.62 4.78
N ASP A 120 12.70 0.41 6.10
CA ASP A 120 12.54 -0.91 6.72
C ASP A 120 11.19 -1.55 6.38
N ILE A 121 10.16 -0.74 6.18
CA ILE A 121 8.80 -1.18 5.84
C ILE A 121 8.45 -0.98 4.36
N CYS A 122 9.47 -0.85 3.50
CA CYS A 122 9.31 -0.71 2.06
C CYS A 122 8.86 -2.02 1.40
N GLY A 123 7.69 -1.99 0.74
CA GLY A 123 7.12 -3.17 0.08
C GLY A 123 7.96 -3.74 -1.05
N LEU A 124 8.69 -2.89 -1.78
CA LEU A 124 9.62 -3.36 -2.82
C LEU A 124 10.80 -4.14 -2.22
N LYS A 125 11.39 -3.62 -1.14
CA LYS A 125 12.50 -4.29 -0.45
C LYS A 125 12.05 -5.61 0.16
N ALA A 126 10.88 -5.63 0.81
CA ALA A 126 10.29 -6.84 1.38
C ALA A 126 10.01 -7.91 0.31
N LEU A 127 9.43 -7.51 -0.84
CA LEU A 127 9.18 -8.44 -1.94
C LEU A 127 10.48 -8.98 -2.55
N ALA A 128 11.46 -8.11 -2.80
CA ALA A 128 12.75 -8.52 -3.36
C ALA A 128 13.49 -9.50 -2.44
N LEU A 129 13.53 -9.21 -1.13
CA LEU A 129 14.12 -10.10 -0.13
C LEU A 129 13.42 -11.47 -0.13
N HIS A 130 12.09 -11.47 -0.14
CA HIS A 130 11.29 -12.70 -0.19
C HIS A 130 11.55 -13.53 -1.43
N LEU A 131 11.56 -12.92 -2.61
CA LEU A 131 11.82 -13.63 -3.86
C LEU A 131 13.25 -14.21 -3.91
N ASN A 132 14.22 -13.53 -3.29
CA ASN A 132 15.59 -14.00 -3.22
C ASN A 132 15.76 -15.16 -2.22
N VAL A 133 15.22 -15.03 -1.00
CA VAL A 133 15.33 -16.07 0.05
C VAL A 133 14.56 -17.33 -0.35
N ASN A 134 13.38 -17.18 -0.96
CA ASN A 134 12.52 -18.30 -1.36
C ASN A 134 12.66 -18.67 -2.85
N LYS A 135 13.81 -18.37 -3.46
CA LYS A 135 14.05 -18.59 -4.90
C LYS A 135 13.97 -20.06 -5.33
N ASP A 136 14.36 -20.97 -4.44
CA ASP A 136 14.44 -22.41 -4.73
C ASP A 136 13.07 -23.11 -4.64
N VAL A 137 12.04 -22.41 -4.16
CA VAL A 137 10.67 -22.93 -4.16
C VAL A 137 10.09 -22.87 -5.58
N PRO A 138 9.50 -23.95 -6.12
CA PRO A 138 8.99 -24.00 -7.49
C PRO A 138 8.05 -22.84 -7.81
N LYS A 139 8.14 -22.31 -9.04
CA LYS A 139 7.37 -21.12 -9.44
C LYS A 139 5.86 -21.35 -9.47
N SER A 140 5.42 -22.60 -9.62
CA SER A 140 4.01 -23.01 -9.60
C SER A 140 3.33 -22.80 -8.24
N TYR A 141 4.10 -22.61 -7.17
CA TYR A 141 3.56 -22.26 -5.85
C TYR A 141 3.09 -20.80 -5.81
N SER A 142 2.39 -20.45 -4.73
CA SER A 142 1.89 -19.10 -4.50
C SER A 142 3.03 -18.06 -4.52
N LEU A 143 2.74 -16.81 -4.89
CA LEU A 143 3.74 -15.73 -4.88
C LEU A 143 4.43 -15.64 -3.51
N PHE A 144 3.64 -15.67 -2.45
CA PHE A 144 4.10 -15.79 -1.07
C PHE A 144 4.20 -17.26 -0.69
N ARG A 145 5.33 -17.86 -1.06
CA ARG A 145 5.72 -19.25 -0.77
C ARG A 145 6.98 -19.24 0.07
N TYR A 146 7.20 -20.29 0.85
CA TYR A 146 8.45 -20.42 1.60
C TYR A 146 8.95 -21.85 1.61
N MET A 147 10.25 -21.98 1.82
CA MET A 147 10.86 -23.26 2.13
C MET A 147 10.69 -23.53 3.63
N ALA A 148 9.92 -24.56 3.99
CA ALA A 148 9.81 -24.99 5.37
C ALA A 148 11.07 -25.76 5.81
N GLU A 149 11.10 -26.12 7.08
CA GLU A 149 12.10 -27.06 7.60
C GLU A 149 12.11 -28.35 6.76
N GLN A 150 13.28 -28.97 6.67
CA GLN A 150 13.52 -30.18 5.86
C GLN A 150 13.40 -29.99 4.34
N GLY A 151 13.34 -28.74 3.87
CA GLY A 151 13.35 -28.44 2.43
C GLY A 151 12.00 -28.73 1.75
N ASN A 152 10.89 -28.64 2.48
CA ASN A 152 9.55 -28.82 1.93
C ASN A 152 8.93 -27.47 1.50
N PRO A 153 8.63 -27.26 0.21
CA PRO A 153 7.86 -26.12 -0.28
C PRO A 153 6.49 -25.99 0.40
N GLN A 154 6.15 -24.79 0.86
CA GLN A 154 4.84 -24.49 1.45
C GLN A 154 4.28 -23.17 0.90
N HIS A 155 2.95 -23.06 0.92
CA HIS A 155 2.27 -21.81 0.63
C HIS A 155 2.10 -20.96 1.90
N MET A 156 1.94 -19.65 1.74
CA MET A 156 1.54 -18.81 2.87
C MET A 156 0.06 -19.01 3.20
N VAL A 157 -0.21 -19.87 4.17
CA VAL A 157 -1.55 -20.10 4.72
C VAL A 157 -1.93 -18.98 5.70
N LYS A 158 -3.14 -18.46 5.55
CA LYS A 158 -3.67 -17.34 6.34
C LYS A 158 -3.57 -17.56 7.85
N ASN A 159 -3.90 -18.77 8.33
CA ASN A 159 -3.88 -19.07 9.76
C ASN A 159 -2.45 -19.06 10.32
N LYS A 160 -1.50 -19.72 9.64
CA LYS A 160 -0.06 -19.69 10.02
C LYS A 160 0.47 -18.25 10.10
N PHE A 161 0.10 -17.41 9.11
CA PHE A 161 0.46 -15.98 9.12
C PHE A 161 -0.12 -15.26 10.35
N LEU A 162 -1.42 -15.45 10.61
CA LEU A 162 -2.09 -14.76 11.71
C LEU A 162 -1.57 -15.23 13.07
N GLU A 163 -1.34 -16.52 13.26
CA GLU A 163 -0.76 -17.10 14.47
C GLU A 163 0.57 -16.43 14.84
N LEU A 164 1.52 -16.36 13.89
CA LEU A 164 2.80 -15.68 14.15
C LEU A 164 2.63 -14.20 14.47
N CYS A 165 1.77 -13.49 13.72
CA CYS A 165 1.52 -12.07 13.97
C CYS A 165 0.91 -11.84 15.35
N PHE A 166 -0.07 -12.67 15.75
CA PHE A 166 -0.73 -12.58 17.05
C PHE A 166 0.25 -12.85 18.19
N ASP A 167 1.10 -13.86 18.07
CA ASP A 167 2.10 -14.19 19.09
C ASP A 167 3.05 -13.02 19.33
N ILE A 168 3.51 -12.37 18.25
CA ILE A 168 4.40 -11.20 18.33
C ILE A 168 3.66 -10.01 18.94
N TRP A 169 2.49 -9.64 18.41
CA TRP A 169 1.77 -8.45 18.87
C TRP A 169 1.20 -8.58 20.28
N THR A 170 0.88 -9.79 20.73
CA THR A 170 0.44 -10.04 22.12
C THR A 170 1.57 -9.78 23.11
N ARG A 171 2.81 -10.16 22.77
CA ARG A 171 4.00 -9.90 23.62
C ARG A 171 4.29 -8.40 23.77
N GLU A 172 3.94 -7.62 22.76
CA GLU A 172 4.09 -6.16 22.74
C GLU A 172 2.85 -5.42 23.28
N CYS A 173 1.83 -6.15 23.77
CA CYS A 173 0.56 -5.60 24.26
C CYS A 173 -0.24 -4.78 23.22
N ILE A 174 -0.18 -5.16 21.93
CA ILE A 174 -0.86 -4.48 20.81
C ILE A 174 -1.82 -5.45 20.09
N CYS A 175 -2.87 -5.91 20.77
CA CYS A 175 -3.76 -6.97 20.30
C CYS A 175 -5.02 -6.49 19.53
N ASP A 176 -5.87 -7.45 19.11
CA ASP A 176 -7.16 -7.28 18.36
C ASP A 176 -7.10 -7.05 16.84
N ILE A 177 -6.13 -7.66 16.15
CA ILE A 177 -6.02 -7.58 14.68
C ILE A 177 -6.63 -8.79 13.99
N LEU A 178 -7.56 -8.59 13.06
CA LEU A 178 -8.06 -9.65 12.19
C LEU A 178 -7.55 -9.46 10.75
N GLY A 179 -7.69 -10.47 9.89
CA GLY A 179 -7.26 -10.33 8.49
C GLY A 179 -7.90 -9.17 7.71
N HIS A 180 -9.06 -8.66 8.15
CA HIS A 180 -9.68 -7.46 7.57
C HIS A 180 -9.07 -6.14 8.07
N SER A 181 -8.38 -6.18 9.21
CA SER A 181 -7.72 -5.01 9.81
C SER A 181 -6.65 -4.44 8.91
N PHE A 182 -5.90 -5.27 8.16
CA PHE A 182 -4.92 -4.78 7.18
C PHE A 182 -5.55 -3.78 6.20
N ARG A 183 -6.59 -4.20 5.47
CA ARG A 183 -7.28 -3.36 4.49
C ARG A 183 -7.87 -2.08 5.10
N ILE A 184 -8.45 -2.16 6.31
CA ILE A 184 -8.94 -0.98 7.04
C ILE A 184 -7.79 0.01 7.26
N SER A 185 -6.65 -0.51 7.67
CA SER A 185 -5.53 0.32 8.11
C SER A 185 -4.80 0.97 6.97
N SER A 186 -4.66 0.26 5.85
CA SER A 186 -4.13 0.81 4.62
C SER A 186 -4.90 2.06 4.20
N VAL A 187 -6.24 1.98 4.21
CA VAL A 187 -7.10 3.13 3.87
C VAL A 187 -6.86 4.29 4.83
N ILE A 188 -6.91 4.02 6.14
CA ILE A 188 -6.71 5.07 7.16
C ILE A 188 -5.33 5.71 7.01
N HIS A 189 -4.30 4.90 6.79
CA HIS A 189 -2.92 5.36 6.67
C HIS A 189 -2.72 6.22 5.42
N LEU A 190 -3.12 5.73 4.24
CA LEU A 190 -2.96 6.47 2.99
C LEU A 190 -3.77 7.78 2.97
N LEU A 191 -4.98 7.79 3.54
CA LEU A 191 -5.76 9.03 3.68
C LEU A 191 -5.08 10.00 4.67
N SER A 192 -4.49 9.50 5.75
CA SER A 192 -3.68 10.31 6.68
C SER A 192 -2.39 10.83 6.04
N LEU A 193 -1.89 10.17 4.99
CA LEU A 193 -0.82 10.67 4.14
C LEU A 193 -1.26 11.82 3.22
N GLY A 194 -2.57 12.00 3.02
CA GLY A 194 -3.15 13.05 2.17
C GLY A 194 -3.48 12.59 0.75
N LEU A 195 -3.45 11.27 0.48
CA LEU A 195 -3.86 10.75 -0.83
C LEU A 195 -5.35 11.02 -1.06
N ALA A 196 -5.70 11.42 -2.29
CA ALA A 196 -7.08 11.60 -2.68
C ALA A 196 -7.84 10.26 -2.67
N LEU A 197 -9.15 10.34 -2.44
CA LEU A 197 -10.03 9.20 -2.25
C LEU A 197 -10.02 8.25 -3.45
N GLU A 198 -9.96 8.80 -4.65
CA GLU A 198 -9.88 8.08 -5.92
C GLU A 198 -8.60 7.25 -6.05
N TYR A 199 -7.46 7.75 -5.56
CA TYR A 199 -6.21 6.99 -5.55
C TYR A 199 -6.27 5.85 -4.55
N VAL A 200 -6.80 6.09 -3.34
CA VAL A 200 -6.99 5.02 -2.35
C VAL A 200 -7.97 3.96 -2.88
N ALA A 201 -9.05 4.39 -3.54
CA ALA A 201 -10.01 3.51 -4.21
C ALA A 201 -9.34 2.62 -5.27
N ALA A 202 -8.52 3.23 -6.14
CA ALA A 202 -7.77 2.54 -7.17
C ALA A 202 -6.77 1.54 -6.56
N VAL A 203 -6.00 1.97 -5.55
CA VAL A 203 -5.00 1.12 -4.88
C VAL A 203 -5.62 -0.10 -4.22
N GLY A 204 -6.83 -0.01 -3.65
CA GLY A 204 -7.51 -1.19 -3.10
C GLY A 204 -8.46 -1.91 -4.06
N GLY A 205 -8.55 -1.49 -5.33
CA GLY A 205 -9.40 -2.12 -6.34
C GLY A 205 -10.90 -1.99 -6.06
N TRP A 206 -11.33 -0.88 -5.46
CA TRP A 206 -12.74 -0.60 -5.25
C TRP A 206 -13.36 0.03 -6.50
N MET A 207 -14.43 -0.60 -7.02
CA MET A 207 -15.23 -0.04 -8.13
C MET A 207 -16.34 0.92 -7.65
N SER A 208 -16.50 1.08 -6.33
CA SER A 208 -17.52 1.92 -5.72
C SER A 208 -17.00 2.59 -4.45
N LEU A 209 -17.70 3.62 -4.00
CA LEU A 209 -17.39 4.36 -2.76
C LEU A 209 -17.69 3.55 -1.47
N VAL A 210 -17.83 2.22 -1.54
CA VAL A 210 -18.10 1.36 -0.36
C VAL A 210 -16.96 1.44 0.67
N PHE A 211 -15.75 1.80 0.25
CA PHE A 211 -14.65 2.03 1.19
C PHE A 211 -14.88 3.25 2.11
N LEU A 212 -15.82 4.15 1.80
CA LEU A 212 -16.26 5.21 2.71
C LEU A 212 -16.86 4.65 4.02
N LEU A 213 -17.25 3.38 4.06
CA LEU A 213 -17.61 2.72 5.31
C LEU A 213 -16.44 2.70 6.33
N TYR A 214 -15.19 2.74 5.87
CA TYR A 214 -14.01 2.86 6.73
C TYR A 214 -13.80 4.27 7.27
N TRP A 215 -14.51 5.26 6.71
CA TRP A 215 -14.50 6.65 7.17
C TRP A 215 -15.19 6.83 8.52
N ARG A 216 -15.75 5.78 9.13
CA ARG A 216 -16.23 5.80 10.53
C ARG A 216 -15.16 6.19 11.54
N ARG A 217 -13.89 6.20 11.13
CA ARG A 217 -12.74 6.67 11.91
C ARG A 217 -12.18 8.01 11.41
N ILE A 218 -13.04 8.82 10.76
CA ILE A 218 -12.70 10.14 10.21
C ILE A 218 -12.09 11.08 11.26
N VAL A 219 -12.45 10.93 12.53
CA VAL A 219 -11.91 11.72 13.65
C VAL A 219 -10.39 11.53 13.80
N GLU A 220 -9.83 10.39 13.38
CA GLU A 220 -8.39 10.14 13.40
C GLU A 220 -7.68 10.70 12.15
N ILE A 221 -8.41 10.83 11.03
CA ILE A 221 -7.87 11.21 9.73
C ILE A 221 -7.93 12.74 9.53
N VAL A 222 -9.05 13.36 9.90
CA VAL A 222 -9.33 14.77 9.62
C VAL A 222 -8.36 15.72 10.32
N PRO A 223 -8.00 15.55 11.60
CA PRO A 223 -7.02 16.44 12.24
C PRO A 223 -5.66 16.40 11.55
N VAL A 224 -5.19 15.21 11.14
CA VAL A 224 -3.91 15.04 10.42
C VAL A 224 -3.97 15.68 9.03
N ALA A 225 -5.06 15.44 8.29
CA ALA A 225 -5.27 16.03 6.97
C ALA A 225 -5.38 17.56 7.03
N ILE A 226 -6.10 18.11 8.02
CA ILE A 226 -6.20 19.55 8.26
C ILE A 226 -4.83 20.12 8.63
N HIS A 227 -4.09 19.49 9.54
CA HIS A 227 -2.74 19.92 9.92
C HIS A 227 -1.81 19.97 8.71
N LYS A 228 -1.75 18.91 7.90
CA LYS A 228 -0.95 18.88 6.67
C LYS A 228 -1.40 19.91 5.65
N ALA A 229 -2.70 20.12 5.47
CA ALA A 229 -3.21 21.16 4.58
C ALA A 229 -2.83 22.56 5.06
N MET A 230 -2.79 22.80 6.37
CA MET A 230 -2.30 24.05 6.95
C MET A 230 -0.79 24.23 6.75
N GLU A 231 0.00 23.18 6.92
CA GLU A 231 1.45 23.21 6.62
C GLU A 231 1.71 23.46 5.12
N LEU A 232 0.98 22.81 4.22
CA LEU A 232 1.03 23.07 2.78
C LEU A 232 0.67 24.53 2.45
N LYS A 233 -0.35 25.09 3.10
CA LYS A 233 -0.70 26.51 2.97
C LYS A 233 0.43 27.42 3.46
N LYS A 234 1.11 27.09 4.56
CA LYS A 234 2.29 27.84 5.04
C LYS A 234 3.45 27.77 4.05
N VAL A 235 3.75 26.59 3.51
CA VAL A 235 4.79 26.43 2.48
C VAL A 235 4.44 27.21 1.22
N LYS A 236 3.20 27.10 0.72
CA LYS A 236 2.74 27.87 -0.44
C LYS A 236 2.85 29.38 -0.21
N LYS A 237 2.42 29.85 0.96
CA LYS A 237 2.56 31.25 1.35
C LYS A 237 4.02 31.68 1.46
N ALA A 238 4.91 30.86 2.03
CA ALA A 238 6.33 31.15 2.11
C ALA A 238 6.98 31.26 0.72
N ILE A 239 6.56 30.43 -0.24
CA ILE A 239 6.98 30.50 -1.64
C ILE A 239 6.45 31.81 -2.27
N GLU A 240 5.17 32.15 -2.09
CA GLU A 240 4.58 33.41 -2.57
C GLU A 240 5.28 34.65 -1.98
N ASP A 241 5.60 34.61 -0.69
CA ASP A 241 6.32 35.68 0.01
C ASP A 241 7.77 35.80 -0.48
N TYR A 242 8.44 34.67 -0.75
CA TYR A 242 9.78 34.63 -1.37
C TYR A 242 9.76 35.19 -2.79
N HIS A 243 8.76 34.84 -3.60
CA HIS A 243 8.55 35.36 -4.96
C HIS A 243 8.36 36.88 -4.94
N LYS A 244 7.53 37.37 -4.00
CA LYS A 244 7.29 38.81 -3.84
C LYS A 244 8.55 39.57 -3.41
N LYS A 245 9.43 38.92 -2.63
CA LYS A 245 10.68 39.49 -2.15
C LYS A 245 11.76 39.61 -3.23
N LEU A 246 11.71 38.77 -4.28
CA LEU A 246 12.71 38.76 -5.36
C LEU A 246 12.28 39.51 -6.63
N SER A 247 11.06 40.05 -6.70
CA SER A 247 10.55 40.83 -7.84
C SER A 247 10.76 40.15 -9.22
N ILE A 248 10.68 38.82 -9.28
CA ILE A 248 10.83 38.10 -10.55
C ILE A 248 9.56 38.27 -11.37
N SER A 249 9.68 38.88 -12.54
CA SER A 249 8.59 39.06 -13.51
C SER A 249 7.99 37.70 -13.92
N ASN A 250 6.66 37.63 -14.03
CA ASN A 250 5.94 36.43 -14.49
C ASN A 250 6.43 35.92 -15.87
N ALA A 251 7.05 36.78 -16.68
CA ALA A 251 7.63 36.41 -17.98
C ALA A 251 8.82 35.44 -17.87
N MET A 252 9.58 35.48 -16.76
CA MET A 252 10.69 34.55 -16.52
C MET A 252 10.19 33.11 -16.24
N ILE A 253 8.99 32.99 -15.68
CA ILE A 253 8.38 31.71 -15.30
C ILE A 253 7.83 30.98 -16.54
N GLU A 254 7.24 31.70 -17.50
CA GLU A 254 6.74 31.09 -18.74
C GLU A 254 7.87 30.51 -19.61
N ASN A 255 9.08 31.12 -19.58
CA ASN A 255 10.24 30.59 -20.28
C ASN A 255 10.82 29.33 -19.61
N VAL A 256 10.79 29.23 -18.28
CA VAL A 256 11.26 28.03 -17.55
C VAL A 256 10.23 26.90 -17.60
N ALA A 257 8.93 27.21 -17.56
CA ALA A 257 7.85 26.23 -17.60
C ALA A 257 7.58 25.63 -19.00
N SER A 258 8.02 26.32 -20.08
CA SER A 258 7.88 25.85 -21.46
C SER A 258 9.04 24.95 -21.94
N GLY A 259 10.05 24.70 -21.10
CA GLY A 259 11.16 23.80 -21.42
C GLY A 259 12.10 24.31 -22.52
N LEU A 260 12.06 25.60 -22.85
CA LEU A 260 13.04 26.21 -23.73
C LEU A 260 14.33 26.47 -22.93
N SER A 261 15.42 25.86 -23.39
CA SER A 261 16.78 26.05 -22.87
C SER A 261 17.21 27.51 -23.05
N CYS A 262 17.13 28.33 -21.99
CA CYS A 262 17.83 29.60 -21.96
C CYS A 262 19.32 29.33 -21.72
N THR A 263 20.15 29.63 -22.71
CA THR A 263 21.61 29.65 -22.52
C THR A 263 22.06 31.03 -22.06
N LEU A 264 23.15 31.09 -21.30
CA LEU A 264 23.73 32.31 -20.71
C LEU A 264 24.10 33.42 -21.71
N ASN A 265 23.95 33.20 -23.02
CA ASN A 265 24.26 34.18 -24.07
C ASN A 265 23.10 35.13 -24.41
N ASP A 266 21.88 34.90 -23.90
CA ASP A 266 20.72 35.74 -24.22
C ASP A 266 20.63 37.04 -23.37
N PHE A 267 21.70 37.37 -22.61
CA PHE A 267 21.73 38.49 -21.65
C PHE A 267 22.79 39.56 -21.95
N LEU A 268 23.34 39.58 -23.16
CA LEU A 268 24.18 40.68 -23.64
C LEU A 268 23.66 41.14 -24.99
N ASP A 269 22.67 42.04 -24.97
CA ASP A 269 22.60 43.26 -25.81
C ASP A 269 21.32 44.02 -25.44
N ASP A 270 21.55 45.25 -24.95
CA ASP A 270 20.65 46.40 -24.66
C ASP A 270 19.43 46.25 -23.73
#